data_AF-A0A7V9EA88-F1
#
_entry.id   AF-A0A7V9EA88-F1
#
_cell.length_a   1.000
_cell.length_b   1.000
_cell.length_c   1.000
_cell.angle_alpha   90.00
_cell.angle_beta   90.00
_cell.angle_gamma   90.00
#
_symmetry.space_group_name_H-M   'P 1'
#
loop_
_entity.id
_entity.type
_entity.pdbx_description
1 polymer ?
#
loop_
_entity_poly.entity_id
_entity_poly.type
_entity_poly.pdbx_seq_one_letter_code
_entity_poly.pdbx_strand_id
1 'polypeptide(L)'
;MDTSAVPTWAVVVPVKRAETAKSRLSGALEPWRTELARAFAADTVAAVLASRRVEEVIVVTDLGSATGSEFVDGGSVRLVDDPSRGQDMNVAVAAGLDVAATRARVAVVAADLPALRTAEL
;
A
#
# COMPACT_ATOMS: atom_id res chain seq x y z
N MET A 1 6.51 36.60 -1.64
CA MET A 1 6.53 35.57 -0.59
C MET A 1 6.76 34.26 -1.31
N ASP A 2 7.99 33.76 -1.24
CA ASP A 2 8.38 32.50 -1.86
C ASP A 2 7.87 31.36 -0.97
N THR A 3 6.66 30.90 -1.25
CA THR A 3 6.12 29.67 -0.67
C THR A 3 6.87 28.54 -1.36
N SER A 4 8.04 28.15 -0.85
CA SER A 4 8.65 26.91 -1.29
C SER A 4 7.61 25.82 -1.05
N ALA A 5 7.08 25.26 -2.13
CA ALA A 5 6.10 24.19 -2.04
C ALA A 5 6.76 23.09 -1.22
N VAL A 6 6.12 22.69 -0.10
CA VAL A 6 6.59 21.56 0.67
C VAL A 6 6.68 20.39 -0.31
N PRO A 7 7.84 19.73 -0.48
CA PRO A 7 7.96 18.64 -1.41
C PRO A 7 6.92 17.58 -1.07
N THR A 8 6.03 17.30 -2.01
CA THR A 8 4.98 16.30 -1.89
C THR A 8 5.53 14.92 -2.22
N TRP A 9 4.99 13.90 -1.56
CA TRP A 9 5.41 12.51 -1.70
C TRP A 9 4.39 11.70 -2.50
N ALA A 10 4.91 10.83 -3.37
CA ALA A 10 4.19 9.66 -3.82
C ALA A 10 4.58 8.47 -2.92
N VAL A 11 3.58 7.77 -2.38
CA VAL A 11 3.83 6.62 -1.50
C VAL A 11 3.38 5.34 -2.20
N VAL A 12 4.31 4.42 -2.40
CA VAL A 12 4.06 3.08 -2.91
C VAL A 12 3.80 2.15 -1.74
N VAL A 13 2.66 1.46 -1.77
CA VAL A 13 2.26 0.46 -0.78
C VAL A 13 2.09 -0.88 -1.50
N PRO A 14 3.10 -1.77 -1.47
CA PRO A 14 2.97 -3.10 -2.06
C PRO A 14 2.14 -4.00 -1.13
N VAL A 15 1.04 -4.55 -1.66
CA VAL A 15 0.10 -5.39 -0.92
C VAL A 15 0.07 -6.79 -1.54
N LYS A 16 0.58 -7.76 -0.79
CA LYS A 16 0.52 -9.18 -1.17
C LYS A 16 -0.90 -9.74 -0.97
N ARG A 17 -1.25 -10.77 -1.75
CA ARG A 17 -2.47 -11.58 -1.54
C ARG A 17 -2.61 -12.02 -0.08
N ALA A 18 -3.73 -11.65 0.53
CA ALA A 18 -3.98 -11.89 1.95
C ALA A 18 -3.95 -13.39 2.33
N GLU A 19 -4.32 -14.27 1.40
CA GLU A 19 -4.35 -15.73 1.60
C GLU A 19 -2.94 -16.30 1.88
N THR A 20 -1.92 -15.67 1.29
CA THR A 20 -0.50 -16.07 1.39
C THR A 20 0.32 -15.19 2.32
N ALA A 21 -0.27 -14.11 2.84
CA ALA A 21 0.40 -13.15 3.72
C ALA A 21 0.48 -13.66 5.16
N LYS A 22 1.37 -13.04 5.96
CA LYS A 22 1.46 -13.27 7.41
C LYS A 22 1.58 -14.74 7.80
N SER A 23 2.33 -15.54 7.04
CA SER A 23 2.48 -16.99 7.27
C SER A 23 2.97 -17.34 8.68
N ARG A 24 3.73 -16.44 9.32
CA ARG A 24 4.17 -16.57 10.72
C ARG A 24 3.02 -16.54 11.74
N LEU A 25 1.85 -16.04 11.36
CA LEU A 25 0.63 -16.03 12.18
C LEU A 25 -0.29 -17.22 11.88
N SER A 26 0.10 -18.10 10.95
CA SER A 26 -0.64 -19.31 10.63
C SER A 26 -0.77 -20.21 11.87
N GLY A 27 -1.90 -20.91 11.99
CA GLY A 27 -2.25 -21.76 13.13
C GLY A 27 -2.72 -20.98 14.37
N ALA A 28 -2.05 -19.89 14.72
CA ALA A 28 -2.42 -19.08 15.89
C ALA A 28 -3.68 -18.22 15.66
N LEU A 29 -3.87 -17.72 14.44
CA LEU A 29 -4.93 -16.78 14.10
C LEU A 29 -5.88 -17.29 13.02
N GLU A 30 -5.89 -18.59 12.75
CA GLU A 30 -6.89 -19.15 11.82
C GLU A 30 -8.27 -19.20 12.50
N PRO A 31 -9.38 -18.89 11.78
CA PRO A 31 -9.45 -18.55 10.34
C PRO A 31 -9.24 -17.05 10.02
N TRP A 32 -8.99 -16.22 11.02
CA TRP A 32 -8.95 -14.76 10.92
C TRP A 32 -7.71 -14.19 10.23
N ARG A 33 -6.67 -14.99 9.96
CA ARG A 33 -5.39 -14.52 9.40
C ARG A 33 -5.58 -13.73 8.11
N THR A 34 -6.43 -14.20 7.21
CA THR A 34 -6.68 -13.55 5.92
C THR A 34 -7.39 -12.21 6.09
N GLU A 35 -8.42 -12.16 6.95
CA GLU A 35 -9.14 -10.92 7.25
C GLU A 35 -8.23 -9.90 7.95
N LEU A 36 -7.40 -10.34 8.90
CA LEU A 36 -6.39 -9.49 9.54
C LEU A 36 -5.36 -8.95 8.55
N ALA A 37 -4.91 -9.76 7.58
CA ALA A 37 -3.97 -9.28 6.57
C ALA A 37 -4.58 -8.16 5.70
N ARG A 38 -5.88 -8.28 5.36
CA ARG A 38 -6.66 -7.25 4.65
C ARG A 38 -6.82 -6.00 5.49
N ALA A 39 -7.28 -6.14 6.73
CA ALA A 39 -7.43 -5.03 7.67
C ALA A 39 -6.13 -4.25 7.87
N PHE A 40 -4.99 -4.93 8.04
CA PHE A 40 -3.70 -4.26 8.20
C PHE A 40 -3.31 -3.41 6.99
N ALA A 41 -3.57 -3.93 5.78
CA ALA A 41 -3.29 -3.20 4.55
C ALA A 41 -4.23 -1.98 4.43
N ALA A 42 -5.53 -2.17 4.70
CA ALA A 42 -6.51 -1.09 4.67
C ALA A 42 -6.18 0.03 5.69
N ASP A 43 -5.86 -0.33 6.93
CA ASP A 43 -5.51 0.64 7.99
C ASP A 43 -4.22 1.41 7.65
N THR A 44 -3.20 0.70 7.12
CA THR A 44 -1.96 1.33 6.65
C THR A 44 -2.25 2.34 5.53
N VAL A 45 -3.00 1.93 4.51
CA VAL A 45 -3.34 2.79 3.37
C VAL A 45 -4.17 4.00 3.81
N ALA A 46 -5.13 3.80 4.73
CA ALA A 46 -5.91 4.89 5.30
C ALA A 46 -5.04 5.92 6.04
N ALA A 47 -4.07 5.47 6.84
CA ALA A 47 -3.13 6.36 7.53
C ALA A 47 -2.24 7.16 6.55
N VAL A 48 -1.80 6.53 5.45
CA VAL A 48 -1.02 7.17 4.38
C VAL A 48 -1.86 8.21 3.63
N LEU A 49 -3.09 7.86 3.24
CA LEU A 49 -4.03 8.76 2.55
C LEU A 49 -4.36 10.01 3.38
N ALA A 50 -4.44 9.87 4.70
CA ALA A 50 -4.72 11.00 5.59
C ALA A 50 -3.51 11.97 5.75
N SER A 51 -2.32 11.61 5.26
CA SER A 51 -1.12 12.44 5.41
C SER A 51 -1.11 13.63 4.49
N ARG A 52 -0.98 14.83 5.07
CA ARG A 52 -0.92 16.10 4.33
C ARG A 52 0.36 16.26 3.47
N ARG A 53 1.36 15.40 3.68
CA ARG A 53 2.62 15.40 2.91
C ARG A 53 2.56 14.48 1.69
N VAL A 54 1.53 13.62 1.61
CA VAL A 54 1.36 12.64 0.55
C VAL A 54 0.37 13.18 -0.47
N GLU A 55 0.81 13.29 -1.72
CA GLU A 55 0.00 13.74 -2.85
C GLU A 55 -0.57 12.58 -3.65
N GLU A 56 0.16 11.46 -3.71
CA GLU A 56 -0.25 10.27 -4.45
C GLU A 56 -0.03 9.03 -3.58
N VAL A 57 -1.04 8.15 -3.52
CA VAL A 57 -0.91 6.82 -2.91
C VAL A 57 -1.06 5.78 -4.02
N ILE A 58 -0.04 4.96 -4.19
CA ILE A 58 0.06 3.93 -5.22
C ILE A 58 0.00 2.58 -4.52
N VAL A 59 -1.09 1.85 -4.69
CA VAL A 59 -1.22 0.48 -4.18
C VAL A 59 -0.89 -0.49 -5.30
N VAL A 60 0.11 -1.35 -5.06
CA VAL A 60 0.53 -2.38 -6.00
C VAL A 60 0.07 -3.74 -5.49
N THR A 61 -0.82 -4.41 -6.21
CA THR A 61 -1.38 -5.69 -5.77
C THR A 61 -1.90 -6.52 -6.96
N ASP A 62 -2.16 -7.81 -6.75
CA ASP A 62 -2.81 -8.65 -7.77
C ASP A 62 -4.29 -8.27 -7.87
N LEU A 63 -4.65 -7.53 -8.94
CA LEU A 63 -6.01 -7.00 -9.09
C LEU A 63 -7.06 -8.10 -9.32
N GLY A 64 -6.64 -9.28 -9.77
CA GLY A 64 -7.49 -10.46 -9.88
C GLY A 64 -7.77 -11.15 -8.54
N SER A 65 -7.09 -10.75 -7.45
CA SER A 65 -7.34 -11.29 -6.11
C SER A 65 -8.45 -10.53 -5.39
N ALA A 66 -9.05 -11.18 -4.40
CA ALA A 66 -10.01 -10.50 -3.54
C ALA A 66 -9.37 -9.40 -2.67
N THR A 67 -8.04 -9.36 -2.49
CA THR A 67 -7.34 -8.22 -1.88
C THR A 67 -7.34 -7.02 -2.83
N GLY A 68 -7.16 -7.26 -4.13
CA GLY A 68 -7.21 -6.20 -5.15
C GLY A 68 -8.55 -5.49 -5.20
N SER A 69 -9.66 -6.24 -5.11
CA SER A 69 -11.01 -5.65 -5.16
C SER A 69 -11.31 -4.67 -4.02
N GLU A 70 -10.67 -4.80 -2.85
CA GLU A 70 -10.91 -3.90 -1.70
C GLU A 70 -10.52 -2.44 -2.00
N PHE A 71 -9.52 -2.25 -2.86
CA PHE A 71 -9.01 -0.92 -3.17
C PHE A 71 -9.64 -0.31 -4.43
N VAL A 72 -10.34 -1.10 -5.24
CA VAL A 72 -10.95 -0.65 -6.52
C VAL A 72 -12.08 0.36 -6.27
N ASP A 73 -12.87 0.14 -5.22
CA ASP A 73 -14.06 0.97 -4.95
C ASP A 73 -13.72 2.32 -4.28
N GLY A 74 -12.49 2.50 -3.80
CA GLY A 74 -12.09 3.62 -2.95
C GLY A 74 -11.77 4.93 -3.69
N GLY A 75 -11.46 4.88 -4.99
CA GLY A 75 -11.14 6.03 -5.87
C GLY A 75 -9.99 6.95 -5.44
N SER A 76 -9.44 6.75 -4.24
CA SER A 76 -8.51 7.65 -3.55
C SER A 76 -7.06 7.19 -3.69
N VAL A 77 -6.84 5.99 -4.20
CA VAL A 77 -5.52 5.42 -4.48
C VAL A 77 -5.40 5.14 -5.98
N ARG A 78 -4.18 5.22 -6.48
CA ARG A 78 -3.84 4.68 -7.79
C ARG A 78 -3.51 3.20 -7.65
N LEU A 79 -4.23 2.37 -8.39
CA LEU A 79 -3.98 0.93 -8.42
C LEU A 79 -3.05 0.54 -9.56
N VAL A 80 -2.10 -0.34 -9.24
CA VAL A 80 -1.17 -0.93 -10.17
C VAL A 80 -1.23 -2.44 -10.00
N ASP A 81 -1.41 -3.16 -11.10
CA ASP A 81 -1.37 -4.62 -11.07
C ASP A 81 0.05 -5.10 -10.79
N ASP A 82 0.20 -6.02 -9.83
CA ASP A 82 1.48 -6.61 -9.46
C ASP A 82 1.91 -7.67 -10.50
N PRO A 83 2.98 -7.42 -11.28
CA PRO A 83 3.44 -8.36 -12.31
C PRO A 83 3.89 -9.70 -11.73
N SER A 84 4.37 -9.71 -10.48
CA SER A 84 4.77 -10.93 -9.76
C SER A 84 3.59 -11.67 -9.16
N ARG A 85 2.37 -11.10 -9.24
CA ARG A 85 1.18 -11.69 -8.63
C ARG A 85 1.40 -11.96 -7.13
N GLY A 86 1.95 -11.02 -6.39
CA GLY A 86 2.23 -11.12 -4.96
C GLY A 86 3.36 -12.11 -4.59
N GLN A 87 4.13 -12.61 -5.55
CA GLN A 87 5.20 -13.57 -5.29
C GLN A 87 6.53 -12.89 -4.97
N ASP A 88 6.78 -11.69 -5.52
CA ASP A 88 8.03 -10.95 -5.31
C ASP A 88 7.75 -9.49 -4.93
N MET A 89 8.13 -9.14 -3.70
CA MET A 89 7.95 -7.80 -3.16
C MET A 89 8.74 -6.74 -3.93
N ASN A 90 9.95 -7.05 -4.42
CA ASN A 90 10.78 -6.09 -5.13
C ASN A 90 10.20 -5.78 -6.52
N VAL A 91 9.59 -6.76 -7.18
CA VAL A 91 8.89 -6.56 -8.45
C VAL A 91 7.66 -5.67 -8.26
N ALA A 92 6.88 -5.90 -7.20
CA ALA A 92 5.75 -5.03 -6.86
C ALA A 92 6.21 -3.59 -6.57
N VAL A 93 7.29 -3.43 -5.79
CA VAL A 93 7.88 -2.11 -5.52
C VAL A 93 8.32 -1.45 -6.82
N ALA A 94 9.08 -2.12 -7.67
CA ALA A 94 9.55 -1.57 -8.95
C ALA A 94 8.38 -1.10 -9.83
N ALA A 95 7.32 -1.91 -9.95
CA ALA A 95 6.13 -1.53 -10.71
C ALA A 95 5.44 -0.27 -10.16
N GLY A 96 5.40 -0.09 -8.84
CA GLY A 96 4.89 1.13 -8.21
C GLY A 96 5.79 2.35 -8.43
N LEU A 97 7.12 2.17 -8.36
CA LEU A 97 8.09 3.23 -8.62
C LEU A 97 8.02 3.72 -10.07
N ASP A 98 7.86 2.81 -11.03
CA ASP A 98 7.82 3.13 -12.47
C ASP A 98 6.64 4.04 -12.85
N VAL A 99 5.55 3.99 -12.08
CA VAL A 99 4.38 4.81 -12.34
C VAL A 99 4.33 6.10 -11.53
N ALA A 100 5.14 6.22 -10.47
CA ALA A 100 5.13 7.38 -9.59
C ALA A 100 5.46 8.67 -10.36
N ALA A 101 4.80 9.77 -10.00
CA ALA A 101 5.00 11.05 -10.68
C ALA A 101 6.49 11.46 -10.68
N THR A 102 7.04 11.77 -11.85
CA THR A 102 8.48 12.05 -12.05
C THR A 102 9.03 13.23 -11.25
N ARG A 103 8.16 14.10 -10.74
CA ARG A 103 8.54 15.25 -9.90
C ARG A 103 8.28 15.05 -8.40
N ALA A 104 7.64 13.96 -8.00
CA ALA A 104 7.40 13.65 -6.60
C ALA A 104 8.62 12.96 -5.97
N ARG A 105 8.83 13.18 -4.67
CA ARG A 105 9.70 12.29 -3.89
C ARG A 105 8.95 10.99 -3.66
N VAL A 106 9.63 9.85 -3.76
CA VAL A 106 8.96 8.55 -3.63
C VAL A 106 9.38 7.86 -2.34
N ALA A 107 8.40 7.36 -1.60
CA ALA A 107 8.61 6.50 -0.43
C ALA A 107 7.88 5.16 -0.65
N VAL A 108 8.38 4.12 0.00
CA VAL A 108 7.74 2.81 0.04
C VAL A 108 7.34 2.51 1.48
N VAL A 109 6.08 2.19 1.72
CA VAL A 109 5.54 1.87 3.05
C VAL A 109 5.01 0.44 3.05
N ALA A 110 5.44 -0.36 4.03
CA ALA A 110 4.98 -1.74 4.19
C ALA A 110 3.49 -1.77 4.58
N ALA A 111 2.72 -2.67 3.98
CA ALA A 111 1.26 -2.79 4.16
C ALA A 111 0.82 -3.48 5.46
N ASP A 112 1.70 -3.59 6.46
CA ASP A 112 1.44 -4.31 7.70
C ASP A 112 1.67 -3.48 8.97
N LEU A 113 1.41 -2.18 8.87
CA LEU A 113 1.52 -1.22 9.95
C LEU A 113 0.13 -0.73 10.41
N PRO A 114 -0.73 -1.61 10.97
CA PRO A 114 -2.11 -1.25 11.34
C PRO A 114 -2.19 -0.18 12.43
N ALA A 115 -1.10 0.06 13.17
CA ALA A 115 -1.00 1.09 14.19
C ALA A 115 -0.27 2.36 13.72
N LEU A 116 0.03 2.47 12.41
CA LEU A 116 0.70 3.65 11.84
C LEU A 116 -0.15 4.90 12.06
N ARG A 117 0.46 5.93 12.64
CA ARG A 117 -0.17 7.23 12.82
C ARG A 117 0.23 8.14 11.68
N THR A 118 -0.72 8.86 11.11
CA THR A 118 -0.47 9.84 10.04
C THR A 118 0.64 10.85 10.37
N ALA A 119 0.81 11.21 11.65
CA ALA A 119 1.86 12.12 12.10
C ALA A 119 3.29 11.54 12.04
N GLU A 120 3.43 10.22 11.85
CA GLU A 120 4.71 9.53 11.66
C GLU A 120 5.17 9.56 10.18
N LEU A 121 4.36 10.16 9.29
CA LEU A 121 4.61 10.35 7.86
C LEU A 121 4.92 11.82 7.48
#